data_AF-A0A4W5Q4B9-F1
#
_entry.id   AF-A0A4W5Q4B9-F1
#
_cell.length_a   1.000
_cell.length_b   1.000
_cell.length_c   1.000
_cell.angle_alpha   90.00
_cell.angle_beta   90.00
_cell.angle_gamma   90.00
#
_symmetry.space_group_name_H-M   'P 1'
#
loop_
_entity.id
_entity.type
_entity.pdbx_description
1 polymer ?
#
loop_
_entity_poly.entity_id
_entity_poly.type
_entity_poly.pdbx_seq_one_letter_code
_entity_poly.pdbx_strand_id
1 'polypeptide(L)' 'MICQTLVSPPEGDREISRDNLTCKITYVANVNPGGWAPASVLRAVAKREYPKFLKRFTSYVQEKTAGKPILF' A
#
# COMPACT_ATOMS: atom_id res chain seq x y z
N MET A 1 -7.72 -4.47 0.31
CA MET A 1 -6.81 -3.38 0.72
C MET A 1 -7.65 -2.14 0.87
N ILE A 2 -7.60 -1.49 2.02
CA ILE A 2 -8.29 -0.22 2.26
C ILE A 2 -7.21 0.87 2.29
N CYS A 3 -7.45 1.94 1.54
CA CYS A 3 -6.57 3.10 1.44
C CYS A 3 -7.34 4.31 1.95
N GLN A 4 -6.89 4.90 3.06
CA GLN A 4 -7.46 6.13 3.59
C GLN A 4 -6.51 7.28 3.28
N THR A 5 -6.95 8.21 2.45
CA THR A 5 -6.22 9.44 2.15
C THR A 5 -6.40 10.43 3.30
N LEU A 6 -5.29 10.88 3.86
CA LEU A 6 -5.22 11.99 4.82
C LEU A 6 -4.59 13.18 4.10
N VAL A 7 -5.24 14.33 4.21
CA VAL A 7 -4.78 15.59 3.63
C VAL A 7 -4.31 16.50 4.76
N SER A 8 -3.08 16.96 4.68
CA SER A 8 -2.52 18.01 5.53
C SER A 8 -2.49 19.31 4.71
N PRO A 9 -3.59 20.08 4.70
CA PRO A 9 -3.74 21.20 3.80
C PRO A 9 -2.67 22.27 4.04
N PRO A 10 -2.13 22.89 2.98
CA PRO A 10 -1.19 24.00 3.11
C PRO A 10 -1.88 25.26 3.66
N GLU A 11 -1.10 26.14 4.30
CA GLU A 11 -1.61 27.42 4.83
C GLU A 11 -2.01 28.39 3.70
N GLY A 12 -3.17 29.05 3.85
CA GLY A 12 -3.58 30.19 3.02
C GLY A 12 -4.08 29.81 1.62
N ASP A 13 -5.08 28.93 1.53
CA ASP A 13 -5.82 28.59 0.29
C ASP A 13 -4.94 28.16 -0.91
N ARG A 14 -3.73 27.67 -0.63
CA ARG A 14 -2.83 27.14 -1.67
C ARG A 14 -3.34 25.79 -2.18
N GLU A 15 -3.03 25.50 -3.44
CA GLU A 15 -3.37 24.20 -4.04
C GLU A 15 -2.71 23.03 -3.30
N ILE A 16 -3.44 21.93 -3.14
CA ILE A 16 -2.97 20.71 -2.49
C ILE A 16 -2.00 19.98 -3.43
N SER A 17 -0.77 19.76 -2.96
CA SER A 17 0.24 18.96 -3.66
C SER A 17 0.31 17.53 -3.10
N ARG A 18 1.07 16.64 -3.76
CA ARG A 18 1.28 15.26 -3.27
C ARG A 18 2.05 15.21 -1.93
N ASP A 19 2.83 16.24 -1.61
CA ASP A 19 3.55 16.34 -0.33
C ASP A 19 2.61 16.59 0.85
N ASN A 20 1.39 17.06 0.56
CA ASN A 20 0.32 17.26 1.54
C ASN A 20 -0.52 16.00 1.77
N LEU A 21 -0.23 14.89 1.08
CA LEU A 21 -1.04 13.67 1.11
C LEU A 21 -0.31 12.53 1.82
N THR A 22 -1.03 11.83 2.69
CA THR A 22 -0.58 10.55 3.27
C THR A 22 -1.66 9.51 3.10
N CYS A 23 -1.32 8.35 2.54
CA CYS A 23 -2.25 7.22 2.46
C CYS A 23 -1.98 6.22 3.58
N LYS A 24 -2.94 6.04 4.50
CA LYS A 24 -2.92 4.95 5.48
C LYS A 24 -3.51 3.69 4.85
N ILE A 25 -2.72 2.62 4.79
CA ILE A 25 -3.10 1.37 4.14
C ILE A 25 -3.37 0.30 5.19
N THR A 26 -4.54 -0.33 5.10
CA THR A 26 -4.87 -1.57 5.81
C THR A 26 -4.95 -2.70 4.81
N TYR A 27 -4.00 -3.63 4.86
CA TYR A 27 -3.98 -4.84 4.03
C TYR A 27 -4.23 -6.07 4.89
N VAL A 28 -5.25 -6.85 4.49
CA VAL A 28 -5.62 -8.12 5.14
C VAL A 28 -5.76 -9.16 4.03
N ALA A 29 -5.20 -10.35 4.26
CA ALA A 29 -5.32 -11.50 3.37
C ALA A 29 -5.56 -12.76 4.21
N ASN A 30 -6.76 -13.33 4.08
CA ASN A 30 -7.11 -14.64 4.65
C ASN A 30 -7.02 -15.68 3.53
N VAL A 31 -5.98 -16.52 3.57
CA VAL A 31 -5.69 -17.49 2.51
C VAL A 31 -5.84 -18.90 3.06
N ASN A 32 -6.78 -19.66 2.49
CA ASN A 32 -6.85 -21.10 2.67
C ASN A 32 -6.03 -21.77 1.54
N PRO A 33 -4.99 -22.57 1.84
CA PRO A 33 -4.15 -23.19 0.82
C PRO A 33 -4.88 -24.26 -0.03
N GLY A 34 -6.11 -24.65 0.32
CA GLY A 34 -6.95 -25.54 -0.49
C GLY A 34 -6.53 -27.02 -0.49
N GLY A 35 -5.54 -27.38 0.32
CA GLY A 35 -5.02 -28.74 0.44
C GLY A 35 -3.86 -28.82 1.42
N TRP A 36 -3.19 -29.97 1.48
CA TRP A 36 -2.03 -30.15 2.35
C TRP A 36 -0.83 -29.34 1.85
N ALA A 37 -0.23 -28.57 2.75
CA ALA A 37 1.03 -27.87 2.53
C ALA A 37 1.79 -27.76 3.86
N PRO A 38 3.13 -27.91 3.88
CA PRO A 38 3.90 -27.81 5.12
C PRO A 38 3.80 -26.42 5.74
N ALA A 39 3.34 -26.35 7.00
CA ALA A 39 3.13 -25.09 7.69
C ALA A 39 4.43 -24.27 7.87
N SER A 40 5.57 -24.93 8.05
CA SER A 40 6.88 -24.27 8.15
C SER A 40 7.24 -23.52 6.87
N VAL A 41 7.01 -24.15 5.71
CA VAL A 41 7.26 -23.56 4.39
C VAL A 41 6.32 -22.38 4.15
N LEU A 42 5.01 -22.56 4.37
CA LEU A 42 4.03 -21.49 4.18
C LEU A 42 4.32 -20.27 5.06
N ARG A 43 4.66 -20.48 6.33
CA ARG A 43 4.99 -19.38 7.25
C ARG A 43 6.27 -18.65 6.83
N ALA A 44 7.30 -19.38 6.41
CA ALA A 44 8.54 -18.78 5.94
C ALA A 44 8.33 -17.94 4.66
N VAL A 45 7.53 -18.45 3.72
CA VAL A 45 7.17 -17.74 2.49
C VAL A 45 6.33 -16.50 2.81
N ALA A 46 5.25 -16.65 3.58
CA ALA A 46 4.37 -15.54 3.94
C ALA A 46 5.13 -14.41 4.67
N LYS A 47 6.01 -14.76 5.62
CA LYS A 47 6.84 -13.79 6.36
C LYS A 47 7.76 -12.98 5.43
N ARG A 48 8.21 -13.57 4.32
CA ARG A 48 9.11 -12.93 3.36
C ARG A 48 8.36 -12.16 2.26
N GLU A 49 7.34 -12.77 1.68
CA GLU A 49 6.71 -12.26 0.46
C GLU A 49 5.70 -11.15 0.75
N TYR A 50 4.95 -11.16 1.86
CA TYR A 50 3.98 -10.08 2.14
C TYR A 50 4.65 -8.71 2.34
N PRO A 51 5.73 -8.57 3.15
CA PRO A 51 6.45 -7.30 3.25
C PRO A 51 7.08 -6.87 1.92
N LYS A 52 7.63 -7.83 1.15
CA LYS A 52 8.21 -7.57 -0.17
C LYS A 52 7.17 -7.07 -1.16
N PHE A 53 5.99 -7.68 -1.18
CA PHE A 53 4.85 -7.25 -1.98
C PHE A 53 4.42 -5.84 -1.59
N LEU A 54 4.14 -5.57 -0.32
CA LEU A 54 3.67 -4.26 0.12
C LEU A 54 4.68 -3.16 -0.21
N LYS A 55 5.97 -3.40 0.00
CA LYS A 55 7.04 -2.46 -0.39
C LYS A 55 7.03 -2.22 -1.91
N ARG A 56 7.07 -3.28 -2.71
CA ARG A 56 7.14 -3.16 -4.17
C ARG A 56 5.89 -2.50 -4.75
N PHE A 57 4.71 -2.88 -4.27
CA PHE A 57 3.43 -2.38 -4.75
C PHE A 57 3.23 -0.90 -4.42
N THR A 58 3.51 -0.49 -3.18
CA THR A 58 3.39 0.92 -2.78
C THR A 58 4.35 1.81 -3.56
N SER A 59 5.61 1.39 -3.74
CA SER A 59 6.58 2.10 -4.58
C SER A 59 6.15 2.17 -6.05
N TYR A 60 5.60 1.08 -6.59
CA TYR A 60 5.07 1.07 -7.95
C TYR A 60 3.97 2.11 -8.16
N VAL A 61 3.02 2.23 -7.23
CA VAL A 61 1.94 3.23 -7.34
C VAL A 61 2.50 4.65 -7.26
N GLN A 62 3.45 4.91 -6.36
CA GLN A 62 4.14 6.21 -6.28
C GLN A 62 4.80 6.57 -7.62
N GLU A 63 5.55 5.65 -8.22
CA GLU A 63 6.22 5.85 -9.51
C GLU A 63 5.20 6.11 -10.63
N LYS A 64 4.14 5.29 -10.73
CA LYS A 64 3.16 5.40 -11.83
C LYS A 64 2.21 6.59 -11.72
N THR A 65 2.13 7.23 -10.56
CA THR A 65 1.30 8.41 -10.32
C THR A 65 2.10 9.71 -10.20
N ALA A 66 3.43 9.62 -10.11
CA ALA A 66 4.32 10.78 -10.14
C ALA A 66 4.08 11.62 -11.41
N GLY A 67 3.98 12.94 -11.24
CA GLY A 67 3.73 13.89 -12.34
C GLY A 67 2.33 13.84 -12.96
N LYS A 68 1.44 12.94 -12.53
CA LYS A 68 0.04 12.90 -12.99
C LYS A 68 -0.87 13.70 -12.06
N PRO A 69 -2.02 14.21 -12.55
CA PRO A 69 -3.04 14.81 -11.68
C PRO A 69 -3.44 13.88 -10.53
N ILE A 70 -3.79 14.47 -9.38
CA ILE A 70 -4.25 13.72 -8.20
C ILE A 70 -5.68 13.23 -8.48
N LEU A 71 -5.91 11.95 -8.23
CA LEU A 71 -7.24 11.34 -8.18
C LEU A 71 -7.55 11.04 -6.72
N PHE A 72 -8.59 11.66 -6.18
CA PHE A 72 -9.04 11.50 -4.80
C PHE A 72 -9.97 10.31 -4.61
#